data_AF-A0A7V0ZNH3-F1
#
_entry.id   AF-A0A7V0ZNH3-F1
#
_cell.length_a   1.000
_cell.length_b   1.000
_cell.length_c   1.000
_cell.angle_alpha   90.00
_cell.angle_beta   90.00
_cell.angle_gamma   90.00
#
_symmetry.space_group_name_H-M   'P 1'
#
loop_
_entity.id
_entity.type
_entity.pdbx_description
1 polymer ?
#
loop_
_entity_poly.entity_id
_entity_poly.type
_entity_poly.pdbx_seq_one_letter_code
_entity_poly.pdbx_strand_id
1 'polypeptide(L)'
;MEHLWRSSHIAGGNATYVENLYESYLTDPNGVPEQWRDYFDGLPRVESDIVQIDDVPHSVIRERFARISKMRVRTEATVQHDSRATEYERKQVRTLQLISAYRQRGHQKAHLDPLGLAEREQVPDLELSFHQLSSADFDTVFQTGSLHIGKADATLGDIYNAIERTYC
;
A
#
# COMPACT_ATOMS: atom_id res chain seq x y z
N MET A 1 6.10 30.04 -47.68
CA MET A 1 7.36 29.84 -46.93
C MET A 1 7.28 30.37 -45.50
N GLU A 2 6.65 31.51 -45.23
CA GLU A 2 6.58 32.12 -43.88
C GLU A 2 6.02 31.23 -42.76
N HIS A 3 5.02 30.39 -43.04
CA HIS A 3 4.47 29.45 -42.06
C HIS A 3 5.51 28.45 -41.51
N LEU A 4 6.46 28.00 -42.35
CA LEU A 4 7.51 27.06 -41.94
C LEU A 4 8.51 27.71 -40.99
N TRP A 5 8.78 29.01 -41.16
CA TRP A 5 9.67 29.77 -40.29
C TRP A 5 9.02 30.02 -38.93
N ARG A 6 7.69 30.25 -38.91
CA ARG A 6 6.92 30.42 -37.68
C ARG A 6 6.83 29.14 -36.85
N SER A 7 6.75 27.96 -37.44
CA SER A 7 6.70 26.68 -36.70
C SER A 7 8.06 25.99 -36.53
N SER A 8 9.14 26.57 -37.05
CA SER A 8 10.48 25.96 -37.02
C SER A 8 10.98 25.68 -35.59
N HIS A 9 10.56 26.48 -34.61
CA HIS A 9 10.98 26.35 -33.21
C HIS A 9 10.30 25.16 -32.49
N ILE A 10 9.12 24.72 -32.95
CA ILE A 10 8.40 23.53 -32.45
C ILE A 10 8.54 22.31 -33.38
N ALA A 11 9.38 22.40 -34.42
CA ALA A 11 9.64 21.29 -35.31
C ALA A 11 10.25 20.11 -34.54
N GLY A 12 10.01 18.87 -35.01
CA GLY A 12 10.39 17.65 -34.30
C GLY A 12 11.88 17.54 -33.92
N GLY A 13 12.79 18.20 -34.67
CA GLY A 13 14.21 18.28 -34.32
C GLY A 13 14.52 19.05 -33.03
N ASN A 14 13.65 19.98 -32.64
CA ASN A 14 13.74 20.77 -31.42
C ASN A 14 12.87 20.23 -30.29
N ALA A 15 12.18 19.09 -30.47
CA ALA A 15 11.19 18.58 -29.54
C ALA A 15 11.76 18.42 -28.12
N THR A 16 12.96 17.86 -27.96
CA THR A 16 13.60 17.70 -26.64
C THR A 16 13.88 19.04 -25.95
N TYR A 17 14.23 20.07 -26.70
CA TYR A 17 14.47 21.40 -26.16
C TYR A 17 13.18 22.05 -25.67
N VAL A 18 12.12 21.99 -26.49
CA VAL A 18 10.80 22.52 -26.13
C VAL A 18 10.21 21.78 -24.93
N GLU A 19 10.38 20.45 -24.87
CA GLU A 19 9.92 19.61 -23.76
C GLU A 19 10.56 20.05 -22.43
N ASN A 20 11.88 20.18 -22.38
CA ASN A 20 12.57 20.60 -21.16
C ASN A 20 12.16 22.02 -20.72
N LEU A 21 11.91 22.90 -21.69
CA LEU A 21 11.47 24.26 -21.42
C LEU A 21 10.04 24.30 -20.87
N TYR A 22 9.17 23.43 -21.37
CA TYR A 22 7.81 23.26 -20.88
C TYR A 22 7.78 22.61 -19.50
N GLU A 23 8.61 21.59 -19.22
CA GLU A 23 8.76 21.03 -17.86
C GLU A 23 9.20 22.10 -16.84
N SER A 24 10.10 23.00 -17.27
CA SER A 24 10.53 24.13 -16.45
C SER A 24 9.38 25.11 -16.20
N TYR A 25 8.57 25.40 -17.23
CA TYR A 25 7.38 26.24 -17.12
C TYR A 25 6.33 25.65 -16.16
N LEU A 26 6.11 24.33 -16.19
CA LEU A 26 5.19 23.64 -15.26
C LEU A 26 5.65 23.72 -13.79
N THR A 27 6.96 23.86 -13.56
CA THR A 27 7.55 23.96 -12.20
C THR A 27 7.60 25.41 -11.72
N ASP A 28 8.07 26.33 -12.57
CA ASP A 28 8.12 27.76 -12.33
C ASP A 28 7.90 28.53 -13.65
N PRO A 29 6.70 29.11 -13.85
CA PRO A 29 6.40 29.93 -15.03
C PRO A 29 7.34 31.13 -15.19
N ASN A 30 7.93 31.62 -14.08
CA ASN A 30 8.86 32.75 -14.11
C ASN A 30 10.29 32.38 -14.52
N GLY A 31 10.64 31.09 -14.47
CA GLY A 31 11.95 30.57 -14.84
C GLY A 31 12.19 30.49 -16.36
N VAL A 32 11.16 30.80 -17.16
CA VAL A 32 11.16 30.62 -18.62
C VAL A 32 11.10 31.98 -19.32
N PRO A 33 11.78 32.17 -20.47
CA PRO A 33 11.70 33.42 -21.22
C PRO A 33 10.26 33.83 -21.55
N GLU A 34 9.99 35.13 -21.50
CA GLU A 34 8.65 35.72 -21.70
C GLU A 34 7.97 35.22 -22.98
N GLN A 35 8.71 35.17 -24.10
CA GLN A 35 8.16 34.70 -25.39
C GLN A 35 7.64 33.26 -25.34
N TRP A 36 8.23 32.41 -24.51
CA TRP A 36 7.81 31.02 -24.32
C TRP A 36 6.69 30.88 -23.30
N ARG A 37 6.67 31.73 -22.28
CA ARG A 37 5.56 31.80 -21.33
C ARG A 37 4.26 32.16 -22.05
N ASP A 38 4.28 33.22 -22.85
CA ASP A 38 3.12 33.66 -23.63
C ASP A 38 2.63 32.57 -24.60
N TYR A 39 3.59 31.83 -25.17
CA TYR A 39 3.29 30.70 -26.04
C TYR A 39 2.61 29.55 -25.29
N PHE A 40 3.11 29.16 -24.11
CA PHE A 40 2.55 28.08 -23.30
C PHE A 40 1.21 28.45 -22.64
N ASP A 41 1.04 29.71 -22.22
CA ASP A 41 -0.24 30.23 -21.71
C ASP A 41 -1.34 30.17 -22.78
N GLY A 42 -0.97 30.29 -24.05
CA GLY A 42 -1.88 30.19 -25.19
C GLY A 42 -2.27 28.76 -25.60
N LEU A 43 -1.74 27.72 -24.94
CA LEU A 43 -2.07 26.34 -25.28
C LEU A 43 -3.50 25.98 -24.83
N PRO A 44 -4.25 25.23 -25.67
CA PRO A 44 -5.61 24.81 -25.32
C PRO A 44 -5.57 23.83 -24.15
N ARG A 45 -6.22 24.18 -23.05
CA ARG A 45 -6.43 23.26 -21.92
C ARG A 45 -7.55 22.30 -22.29
N VAL A 46 -7.29 21.00 -22.22
CA VAL A 46 -8.30 19.97 -22.44
C VAL A 46 -9.12 19.85 -21.15
N GLU A 47 -10.25 20.56 -21.09
CA GLU A 47 -11.22 20.33 -20.02
C GLU A 47 -11.85 18.95 -20.21
N SER A 48 -11.62 18.05 -19.25
CA SER A 48 -12.33 16.78 -19.18
C SER A 48 -13.39 16.87 -18.09
N ASP A 49 -14.63 16.46 -18.38
CA ASP A 49 -15.78 16.58 -17.47
C ASP A 49 -15.61 15.82 -16.14
N ILE A 50 -14.58 14.97 -16.02
CA ILE A 50 -14.41 14.00 -14.94
C ILE A 50 -13.28 14.41 -13.98
N VAL A 51 -12.22 15.08 -14.47
CA VAL A 51 -11.07 15.54 -13.67
C VAL A 51 -10.38 16.72 -14.39
N GLN A 52 -10.04 17.79 -13.67
CA GLN A 52 -9.04 18.76 -14.16
C GLN A 52 -7.69 18.05 -14.20
N ILE A 53 -7.26 17.67 -15.40
CA ILE A 53 -5.94 17.07 -15.60
C ILE A 53 -4.97 18.23 -15.81
N ASP A 54 -4.30 18.64 -14.75
CA ASP A 54 -3.12 19.49 -14.88
C ASP A 54 -2.03 18.72 -15.62
N ASP A 55 -1.27 19.42 -16.45
CA ASP A 55 -0.15 18.81 -17.18
C ASP A 55 0.96 18.37 -16.21
N VAL A 56 1.46 17.15 -16.42
CA VAL A 56 2.49 16.53 -15.57
C VAL A 56 3.83 16.53 -16.30
N PRO A 57 4.94 16.93 -15.65
CA PRO A 57 6.27 16.89 -16.26
C PRO A 57 6.64 15.49 -16.76
N HIS A 58 7.17 15.41 -17.99
CA HIS A 58 7.47 14.14 -18.66
C HIS A 58 8.58 13.34 -17.96
N SER A 59 9.52 14.03 -17.29
CA SER A 59 10.53 13.44 -16.41
C SER A 59 9.94 12.55 -15.31
N VAL A 60 8.85 12.94 -14.66
CA VAL A 60 8.17 12.15 -13.61
C VAL A 60 7.61 10.84 -14.19
N ILE A 61 7.04 10.92 -15.38
CA ILE A 61 6.48 9.77 -16.10
C ILE A 61 7.62 8.81 -16.48
N ARG A 62 8.71 9.34 -17.06
CA ARG A 62 9.90 8.56 -17.40
C ARG A 62 10.52 7.88 -16.19
N GLU A 63 10.62 8.57 -15.06
CA GLU A 63 11.12 7.99 -13.82
C GLU A 63 10.20 6.89 -13.30
N ARG A 64 8.87 7.10 -13.35
CA ARG A 64 7.89 6.09 -12.98
C ARG A 64 8.02 4.84 -13.84
N PHE A 65 8.13 4.98 -15.16
CA PHE A 65 8.33 3.85 -16.06
C PHE A 65 9.71 3.20 -15.87
N ALA A 66 10.78 3.97 -15.68
CA ALA A 66 12.10 3.44 -15.37
C ALA A 66 12.09 2.63 -14.06
N ARG A 67 11.36 3.10 -13.05
CA ARG A 67 11.14 2.39 -11.79
C ARG A 67 10.33 1.12 -11.99
N ILE A 68 9.24 1.15 -12.74
CA ILE A 68 8.43 -0.05 -13.08
C ILE A 68 9.29 -1.08 -13.83
N SER A 69 10.11 -0.66 -14.79
CA SER A 69 11.01 -1.56 -15.53
C SER A 69 12.11 -2.14 -14.62
N LYS A 70 12.70 -1.32 -13.73
CA LYS A 70 13.64 -1.81 -12.69
C LYS A 70 12.98 -2.78 -11.72
N MET A 71 11.67 -2.64 -11.47
CA MET A 71 10.89 -3.57 -10.65
C MET A 71 10.52 -4.86 -11.39
N ARG A 72 10.29 -4.82 -12.71
CA ARG A 72 10.05 -6.03 -13.54
C ARG A 72 11.29 -6.89 -13.77
N VAL A 73 12.50 -6.31 -13.80
CA VAL A 73 13.73 -7.13 -13.77
C VAL A 73 13.95 -7.77 -12.40
N ARG A 74 13.25 -7.29 -11.36
CA ARG A 74 13.26 -7.88 -10.02
C ARG A 74 12.19 -8.95 -9.81
N THR A 75 11.50 -9.48 -10.83
CA THR A 75 10.41 -10.44 -10.57
C THR A 75 10.87 -11.76 -9.90
N GLU A 76 12.12 -12.17 -10.07
CA GLU A 76 12.70 -13.30 -9.30
C GLU A 76 13.19 -12.88 -7.90
N ALA A 77 13.57 -11.62 -7.71
CA ALA A 77 14.03 -11.07 -6.42
C ALA A 77 12.89 -10.45 -5.57
N THR A 78 11.70 -10.19 -6.13
CA THR A 78 10.55 -9.64 -5.40
C THR A 78 9.82 -10.68 -4.55
N VAL A 79 9.94 -11.98 -4.84
CA VAL A 79 9.56 -13.02 -3.86
C VAL A 79 10.40 -12.89 -2.59
N GLN A 80 11.66 -12.44 -2.70
CA GLN A 80 12.52 -12.19 -1.55
C GLN A 80 12.36 -10.79 -0.94
N HIS A 81 11.92 -9.77 -1.69
CA HIS A 81 11.85 -8.39 -1.18
C HIS A 81 10.47 -7.92 -0.69
N ASP A 82 9.42 -8.73 -0.84
CA ASP A 82 8.21 -8.71 0.01
C ASP A 82 8.55 -9.11 1.47
N SER A 83 9.82 -9.46 1.74
CA SER A 83 10.31 -9.88 3.06
C SER A 83 10.76 -8.75 3.98
N ARG A 84 10.46 -7.47 3.69
CA ARG A 84 10.69 -6.36 4.64
C ARG A 84 9.43 -5.93 5.39
N ALA A 85 8.44 -6.80 5.53
CA ALA A 85 7.51 -6.66 6.65
C ALA A 85 8.33 -6.74 7.94
N THR A 86 8.26 -5.69 8.76
CA THR A 86 8.87 -5.69 10.10
C THR A 86 8.34 -6.90 10.85
N GLU A 87 9.13 -7.51 11.74
CA GLU A 87 8.66 -8.62 12.59
C GLU A 87 7.32 -8.28 13.27
N TYR A 88 7.13 -7.01 13.64
CA TYR A 88 5.86 -6.48 14.13
C TYR A 88 4.69 -6.66 13.14
N GLU A 89 4.85 -6.29 11.87
CA GLU A 89 3.80 -6.39 10.85
C GLU A 89 3.45 -7.85 10.55
N ARG A 90 4.45 -8.74 10.55
CA ARG A 90 4.23 -10.19 10.42
C ARG A 90 3.43 -10.73 11.60
N LYS A 91 3.77 -10.32 12.82
CA LYS A 91 3.04 -10.69 14.03
C LYS A 91 1.63 -10.10 14.05
N GLN A 92 1.43 -8.89 13.55
CA GLN A 92 0.10 -8.28 13.38
C GLN A 92 -0.81 -9.14 12.49
N VAL A 93 -0.30 -9.61 11.34
CA VAL A 93 -1.07 -10.51 10.45
C VAL A 93 -1.37 -11.85 11.13
N ARG A 94 -0.38 -12.43 11.83
CA ARG A 94 -0.55 -13.68 12.61
C ARG A 94 -1.60 -13.53 13.71
N THR A 95 -1.62 -12.39 14.42
CA THR A 95 -2.63 -12.08 15.43
C THR A 95 -4.04 -12.03 14.82
N LEU A 96 -4.20 -11.43 13.63
CA LEU A 96 -5.48 -11.43 12.92
C LEU A 96 -5.90 -12.84 12.46
N GLN A 97 -4.95 -13.67 12.01
CA GLN A 97 -5.19 -15.07 11.66
C GLN A 97 -5.65 -15.88 12.87
N LEU A 98 -5.02 -15.69 14.04
CA LEU A 98 -5.43 -16.29 15.30
C LEU A 98 -6.88 -15.91 15.68
N ILE A 99 -7.23 -14.63 15.60
CA ILE A 99 -8.60 -14.16 15.86
C ILE A 99 -9.60 -14.85 14.93
N SER A 100 -9.27 -14.98 13.64
CA SER A 100 -10.11 -15.67 12.66
C SER A 100 -10.26 -17.16 12.99
N ALA A 101 -9.17 -17.83 13.37
CA ALA A 101 -9.19 -19.24 13.78
C ALA A 101 -10.12 -19.47 14.98
N TYR A 102 -10.05 -18.61 16.00
CA TYR A 102 -10.96 -18.67 17.15
C TYR A 102 -12.43 -18.45 16.76
N ARG A 103 -12.72 -17.55 15.82
CA ARG A 103 -14.07 -17.33 15.30
C ARG A 103 -14.64 -18.55 14.59
N GLN A 104 -13.82 -19.22 13.78
CA GLN A 104 -14.27 -20.36 12.99
C GLN A 104 -14.31 -21.66 13.81
N ARG A 105 -13.32 -21.88 14.68
CA ARG A 105 -13.07 -23.18 15.32
C ARG A 105 -13.02 -23.15 16.85
N GLY A 106 -13.15 -21.99 17.50
CA GLY A 106 -13.08 -21.88 18.97
C GLY A 106 -14.08 -22.77 19.71
N HIS A 107 -15.27 -22.97 19.14
CA HIS A 107 -16.30 -23.86 19.68
C HIS A 107 -15.82 -25.32 19.89
N GLN A 108 -14.80 -25.76 19.14
CA GLN A 108 -14.19 -27.09 19.27
C GLN A 108 -13.39 -27.20 20.57
N LYS A 109 -12.77 -26.12 21.03
CA LYS A 109 -12.06 -26.03 22.32
C LYS A 109 -13.01 -25.74 23.50
N ALA A 110 -14.20 -25.20 23.24
CA ALA A 110 -15.11 -24.73 24.29
C ALA A 110 -15.59 -25.80 25.28
N HIS A 111 -15.71 -25.48 26.57
CA HIS A 111 -16.17 -26.45 27.56
C HIS A 111 -17.70 -26.56 27.60
N LEU A 112 -18.28 -27.30 26.65
CA LEU A 112 -19.74 -27.46 26.52
C LEU A 112 -20.30 -28.71 27.21
N ASP A 113 -19.45 -29.69 27.53
CA ASP A 113 -19.89 -30.96 28.13
C ASP A 113 -19.75 -30.91 29.66
N PRO A 114 -20.84 -30.78 30.43
CA PRO A 114 -20.79 -30.71 31.89
C PRO A 114 -20.39 -32.04 32.54
N LEU A 115 -20.46 -33.16 31.80
CA LEU A 115 -20.07 -34.49 32.29
C LEU A 115 -18.62 -34.84 31.93
N GLY A 116 -18.01 -34.12 30.98
CA GLY A 116 -16.63 -34.33 30.55
C GLY A 116 -16.35 -35.71 29.96
N LEU A 117 -17.34 -36.33 29.32
CA LEU A 117 -17.23 -37.68 28.76
C LEU A 117 -16.59 -37.68 27.36
N ALA A 118 -16.76 -36.59 26.62
CA ALA A 118 -16.20 -36.45 25.28
C ALA A 118 -14.73 -35.96 25.35
N GLU A 119 -13.79 -36.83 25.00
CA GLU A 119 -12.42 -36.42 24.71
C GLU A 119 -12.40 -35.58 23.42
N ARG A 120 -12.02 -34.32 23.56
CA ARG A 120 -11.94 -33.40 22.42
C ARG A 120 -10.54 -33.41 21.83
N GLU A 121 -10.49 -33.50 20.51
CA GLU A 121 -9.24 -33.39 19.77
C GLU A 121 -8.68 -31.97 19.90
N GLN A 122 -7.37 -31.88 20.05
CA GLN A 122 -6.68 -30.59 20.08
C GLN A 122 -6.73 -29.96 18.69
N VAL A 123 -7.10 -28.68 18.62
CA VAL A 123 -7.13 -27.92 17.38
C VAL A 123 -5.84 -27.10 17.26
N PRO A 124 -4.90 -27.47 16.38
CA PRO A 124 -3.61 -26.78 16.29
C PRO A 124 -3.75 -25.30 15.95
N ASP A 125 -4.73 -24.94 15.12
CA ASP A 125 -4.96 -23.55 14.68
C ASP A 125 -5.31 -22.58 15.82
N LEU A 126 -5.71 -23.08 17.00
CA LEU A 126 -6.01 -22.25 18.17
C LEU A 126 -4.77 -22.01 19.04
N GLU A 127 -3.70 -22.77 18.84
CA GLU A 127 -2.45 -22.62 19.58
C GLU A 127 -1.62 -21.44 19.04
N LEU A 128 -1.00 -20.68 19.94
CA LEU A 128 -0.14 -19.54 19.59
C LEU A 128 1.05 -19.97 18.72
N SER A 129 1.61 -21.14 19.01
CA SER A 129 2.78 -21.69 18.33
C SER A 129 2.52 -21.97 16.84
N PHE A 130 1.30 -22.37 16.48
CA PHE A 130 0.89 -22.59 15.09
C PHE A 130 1.02 -21.31 14.26
N HIS A 131 0.66 -20.17 14.85
CA HIS A 131 0.78 -18.85 14.23
C HIS A 131 2.16 -18.22 14.42
N GLN A 132 3.17 -18.95 14.91
CA GLN A 132 4.52 -18.43 15.17
C GLN A 132 4.48 -17.20 16.10
N LEU A 133 3.57 -17.23 17.08
CA LEU A 133 3.49 -16.31 18.20
C LEU A 133 3.90 -17.05 19.46
N SER A 134 4.43 -16.32 20.44
CA SER A 134 4.88 -16.89 21.71
C SER A 134 4.34 -16.11 22.90
N SER A 135 4.44 -16.67 24.10
CA SER A 135 4.10 -15.95 25.33
C SER A 135 4.98 -14.70 25.56
N ALA A 136 6.17 -14.64 24.94
CA ALA A 136 7.02 -13.45 24.98
C ALA A 136 6.41 -12.25 24.21
N ASP A 137 5.43 -12.50 23.34
CA ASP A 137 4.74 -11.47 22.58
C ASP A 137 3.51 -10.91 23.32
N PHE A 138 3.17 -11.42 24.51
CA PHE A 138 1.95 -11.01 25.21
C PHE A 138 1.89 -9.52 25.56
N ASP A 139 3.03 -8.90 25.84
CA ASP A 139 3.12 -7.47 26.15
C ASP A 139 3.15 -6.58 24.90
N THR A 140 3.23 -7.17 23.70
CA THR A 140 3.23 -6.40 22.45
C THR A 140 1.82 -5.96 22.08
N VAL A 141 1.69 -4.69 21.67
CA VAL A 141 0.41 -4.07 21.32
C VAL A 141 0.12 -4.27 19.83
N PHE A 142 -1.03 -4.85 19.52
CA PHE A 142 -1.52 -5.07 18.16
C PHE A 142 -2.85 -4.36 17.93
N GLN A 143 -3.15 -4.08 16.67
CA GLN A 143 -4.45 -3.51 16.30
C GLN A 143 -5.50 -4.62 16.29
N THR A 144 -6.64 -4.39 16.93
CA THR A 144 -7.72 -5.39 17.06
C THR A 144 -8.50 -5.59 15.76
N GLY A 145 -8.46 -4.61 14.85
CA GLY A 145 -9.10 -4.68 13.54
C GLY A 145 -10.61 -4.89 13.67
N SER A 146 -11.10 -6.08 13.32
CA SER A 146 -12.54 -6.41 13.40
C SER A 146 -12.97 -6.98 14.76
N LEU A 147 -12.07 -7.07 15.75
CA LEU A 147 -12.39 -7.54 17.10
C LEU A 147 -12.95 -6.40 17.95
N HIS A 148 -14.23 -6.48 18.29
CA HIS A 148 -14.95 -5.44 19.02
C HIS A 148 -14.79 -5.58 20.54
N ILE A 149 -13.60 -5.26 21.06
CA ILE A 149 -13.31 -5.28 22.51
C ILE A 149 -13.46 -3.89 23.18
N GLY A 150 -13.93 -2.89 22.43
CA GLY A 150 -14.01 -1.49 22.89
C GLY A 150 -12.68 -0.73 22.87
N LYS A 151 -11.60 -1.36 22.37
CA LYS A 151 -10.29 -0.73 22.14
C LYS A 151 -9.85 -0.99 20.69
N ALA A 152 -9.28 0.03 20.05
CA ALA A 152 -8.72 -0.08 18.69
C ALA A 152 -7.38 -0.84 18.68
N ASP A 153 -6.61 -0.72 19.76
CA ASP A 153 -5.34 -1.40 19.97
C ASP A 153 -5.34 -2.07 21.35
N ALA A 154 -4.78 -3.28 21.43
CA ALA A 154 -4.70 -4.05 22.66
C ALA A 154 -3.44 -4.93 22.68
N THR A 155 -2.98 -5.33 23.85
CA THR A 155 -1.87 -6.28 23.98
C THR A 155 -2.29 -7.66 23.46
N LEU A 156 -1.35 -8.47 22.96
CA LEU A 156 -1.67 -9.83 22.54
C LEU A 156 -2.30 -10.64 23.68
N GLY A 157 -1.87 -10.41 24.93
CA GLY A 157 -2.48 -11.03 26.10
C GLY A 157 -3.95 -10.65 26.30
N ASP A 158 -4.28 -9.36 26.19
CA ASP A 158 -5.67 -8.88 26.26
C ASP A 158 -6.52 -9.49 25.14
N ILE A 159 -5.98 -9.53 23.91
CA ILE A 159 -6.64 -10.10 22.73
C ILE A 159 -6.90 -11.59 22.93
N TYR A 160 -5.89 -12.35 23.36
CA TYR A 160 -5.98 -13.79 23.59
C TYR A 160 -7.02 -14.13 24.65
N ASN A 161 -6.99 -13.43 25.79
CA ASN A 161 -7.98 -13.61 26.85
C ASN A 161 -9.40 -13.29 26.39
N ALA A 162 -9.57 -12.28 25.54
CA ALA A 162 -10.88 -11.88 25.05
C ALA A 162 -11.47 -12.92 24.08
N ILE A 163 -10.68 -13.42 23.14
CA ILE A 163 -11.14 -14.44 22.18
C ILE A 163 -11.37 -15.78 22.87
N GLU A 164 -10.55 -16.13 23.89
CA GLU A 164 -10.77 -17.34 24.69
C GLU A 164 -12.08 -17.25 25.46
N ARG A 165 -12.35 -16.16 26.18
CA ARG A 165 -13.62 -15.97 26.91
C ARG A 165 -14.87 -15.88 26.01
N THR A 166 -14.70 -15.51 24.74
CA THR A 166 -15.83 -15.32 23.82
C THR A 166 -16.19 -16.60 23.07
N TYR A 167 -15.19 -17.41 22.70
CA TYR A 167 -15.39 -18.56 21.80
C TYR A 167 -15.10 -19.93 22.43
N CYS A 168 -14.47 -19.98 23.60
CA CYS A 168 -14.13 -21.21 24.35
C CYS A 168 -14.82 -21.20 25.72
#